data_AF-A0A522MK21-F1
#
_entry.id   AF-A0A522MK21-F1
#
_cell.length_a   1.000
_cell.length_b   1.000
_cell.length_c   1.000
_cell.angle_alpha   90.00
_cell.angle_beta   90.00
_cell.angle_gamma   90.00
#
_symmetry.space_group_name_H-M   'P 1'
#
loop_
_entity.id
_entity.type
_entity.pdbx_description
1 polymer ?
#
loop_
_entity_poly.entity_id
_entity_poly.type
_entity_poly.pdbx_seq_one_letter_code
_entity_poly.pdbx_strand_id
1 'polypeptide(L)'
;MESRPSEPARLRLRLGEATFALDSDKLVIGRSRSCDVRLREDTVSRLHAAFVVRDGELVLEDLGSSNGTYLNGRRVLAPCVVGAGDAVRFGSLRGSVEAADAPRPRSGTGAAAGGERASADLLDAVPAGFGRRMLAVGADAVLLALGSVVPFAPLLAALFVGRYLLPADTLPLGLQAESVLTGACVALWLVYAFYFLVHGWARRGGTPGMMLCGLRLLDWRGGLPIGYGRAFLRLAACVVTALTLGLGFLLVPIRKDRKSLHDLLAGTIVVRRRPVGGAAPPA
;
A
#
# COMPACT_ATOMS: atom_id res chain seq x y z
N MET A 1 -24.52 39.45 27.96
CA MET A 1 -23.42 39.57 27.01
C MET A 1 -22.49 38.40 27.30
N GLU A 2 -22.76 37.26 26.66
CA GLU A 2 -21.92 36.06 26.78
C GLU A 2 -21.83 35.48 25.37
N SER A 3 -20.78 35.84 24.64
CA SER A 3 -20.51 35.32 23.30
C SER A 3 -20.13 33.85 23.43
N ARG A 4 -20.99 32.96 22.91
CA ARG A 4 -20.65 31.54 22.73
C ARG A 4 -19.28 31.43 22.02
N PRO A 5 -18.34 30.61 22.50
CA PRO A 5 -17.15 30.31 21.71
C PRO A 5 -17.60 29.70 20.39
N SER A 6 -17.18 30.30 19.27
CA SER A 6 -17.46 29.83 17.93
C SER A 6 -16.91 28.42 17.78
N GLU A 7 -17.78 27.40 17.65
CA GLU A 7 -17.37 26.09 17.14
C GLU A 7 -16.60 26.31 15.82
N PRO A 8 -15.50 25.60 15.58
CA PRO A 8 -14.76 25.74 14.32
C PRO A 8 -15.73 25.47 13.17
N ALA A 9 -15.88 26.46 12.29
CA ALA A 9 -16.79 26.38 11.16
C ALA A 9 -16.43 25.15 10.33
N ARG A 10 -17.33 24.16 10.28
CA ARG A 10 -17.12 22.98 9.45
C ARG A 10 -17.12 23.45 8.00
N LEU A 11 -16.05 23.18 7.25
CA LEU A 11 -15.95 23.59 5.85
C LEU A 11 -16.30 22.43 4.92
N ARG A 12 -16.77 22.75 3.72
CA ARG A 12 -16.99 21.82 2.63
C ARG A 12 -16.32 22.30 1.37
N LEU A 13 -15.78 21.38 0.60
CA LEU A 13 -15.31 21.63 -0.75
C LEU A 13 -16.41 21.29 -1.75
N ARG A 14 -16.79 22.25 -2.58
CA ARG A 14 -17.72 22.06 -3.70
C ARG A 14 -16.96 22.03 -5.01
N LEU A 15 -17.17 20.97 -5.79
CA LEU A 15 -16.61 20.78 -7.13
C LEU A 15 -17.76 20.42 -8.08
N GLY A 16 -18.29 21.42 -8.79
CA GLY A 16 -19.51 21.27 -9.58
C GLY A 16 -20.71 20.91 -8.69
N GLU A 17 -21.30 19.75 -8.94
CA GLU A 17 -22.42 19.20 -8.15
C GLU A 17 -21.97 18.38 -6.93
N ALA A 18 -20.69 17.97 -6.87
CA ALA A 18 -20.17 17.18 -5.77
C ALA A 18 -19.73 18.06 -4.60
N THR A 19 -20.04 17.64 -3.38
CA THR A 19 -19.60 18.29 -2.14
C THR A 19 -18.89 17.30 -1.23
N PHE A 20 -17.79 17.74 -0.63
CA PHE A 20 -16.93 16.93 0.24
C PHE A 20 -16.71 17.65 1.57
N ALA A 21 -16.87 16.96 2.69
CA ALA A 21 -16.58 17.53 4.00
C ALA A 21 -15.07 17.70 4.20
N LEU A 22 -14.66 18.83 4.76
CA LEU A 22 -13.28 19.12 5.16
C LEU A 22 -13.17 18.98 6.69
N ASP A 23 -13.52 17.79 7.19
CA ASP A 23 -13.66 17.48 8.62
C ASP A 23 -12.58 16.52 9.16
N SER A 24 -11.62 16.14 8.31
CA SER A 24 -10.49 15.28 8.65
C SER A 24 -9.21 16.09 8.77
N ASP A 25 -8.28 15.67 9.64
CA ASP A 25 -6.98 16.33 9.84
C ASP A 25 -6.20 16.51 8.53
N LYS A 26 -6.44 15.62 7.57
CA LYS A 26 -5.89 15.69 6.22
C LYS A 26 -6.84 15.07 5.21
N LEU A 27 -7.07 15.77 4.11
CA LEU A 27 -7.87 15.34 2.97
C LEU A 27 -7.10 15.58 1.67
N VAL A 28 -6.75 14.50 0.98
CA VAL A 28 -5.96 14.51 -0.26
C VAL A 28 -6.88 14.43 -1.47
N ILE A 29 -6.57 15.25 -2.47
CA ILE A 29 -7.34 15.37 -3.71
C ILE A 29 -6.47 15.00 -4.90
N GLY A 30 -7.02 14.25 -5.84
CA GLY A 30 -6.32 13.88 -7.07
C GLY A 30 -7.07 12.85 -7.91
N ARG A 31 -6.51 12.46 -9.05
CA ARG A 31 -7.15 11.46 -9.94
C ARG A 31 -6.97 10.00 -9.51
N SER A 32 -6.02 9.75 -8.60
CA SER A 32 -5.73 8.40 -8.11
C SER A 32 -6.87 7.87 -7.26
N ARG A 33 -7.03 6.54 -7.23
CA ARG A 33 -7.94 5.85 -6.30
C ARG A 33 -7.51 5.94 -4.83
N SER A 34 -6.30 6.44 -4.58
CA SER A 34 -5.71 6.62 -3.26
C SER A 34 -5.96 8.00 -2.64
N CYS A 35 -6.74 8.87 -3.30
CA CYS A 35 -7.11 10.19 -2.78
C CYS A 35 -8.46 10.09 -2.08
N ASP A 36 -8.62 10.82 -0.98
CA ASP A 36 -9.89 10.94 -0.24
C ASP A 36 -10.97 11.53 -1.15
N VAL A 37 -10.60 12.52 -1.96
CA VAL A 37 -11.43 13.05 -3.05
C VAL A 37 -10.82 12.67 -4.39
N ARG A 38 -11.44 11.67 -5.03
CA ARG A 38 -11.05 11.22 -6.36
C ARG A 38 -11.72 12.03 -7.46
N LEU A 39 -10.92 12.78 -8.20
CA LEU A 39 -11.36 13.57 -9.35
C LEU A 39 -11.12 12.81 -10.66
N ARG A 40 -12.14 12.68 -11.51
CA ARG A 40 -12.02 11.98 -12.80
C ARG A 40 -11.63 12.94 -13.93
N GLU A 41 -10.59 13.73 -13.69
CA GLU A 41 -10.13 14.75 -14.63
C GLU A 41 -8.68 14.51 -15.04
N ASP A 42 -8.42 14.54 -16.34
CA ASP A 42 -7.10 14.22 -16.89
C ASP A 42 -6.05 15.27 -16.55
N THR A 43 -6.48 16.53 -16.40
CA THR A 43 -5.64 17.65 -15.98
C THR A 43 -5.29 17.60 -14.50
N VAL A 44 -5.94 16.74 -13.71
CA VAL A 44 -5.67 16.57 -12.29
C VAL A 44 -4.60 15.49 -12.11
N SER A 45 -3.45 15.83 -11.55
CA SER A 45 -2.42 14.87 -11.15
C SER A 45 -2.93 13.77 -10.22
N ARG A 46 -2.25 12.62 -10.21
CA ARG A 46 -2.61 11.44 -9.39
C ARG A 46 -2.77 11.78 -7.91
N LEU A 47 -1.88 12.64 -7.42
CA LEU A 47 -1.92 13.31 -6.13
C LEU A 47 -1.73 14.78 -6.48
N HIS A 48 -2.75 15.60 -6.25
CA HIS A 48 -2.78 16.96 -6.76
C HIS A 48 -2.56 17.97 -5.63
N ALA A 49 -3.42 17.91 -4.62
CA ALA A 49 -3.39 18.82 -3.49
C ALA A 49 -3.83 18.10 -2.22
N ALA A 50 -3.59 18.73 -1.07
CA ALA A 50 -4.15 18.31 0.20
C ALA A 50 -4.69 19.51 0.98
N PHE A 51 -5.84 19.32 1.62
CA PHE A 51 -6.27 20.14 2.74
C PHE A 51 -5.75 19.52 4.03
N VAL A 52 -5.16 20.31 4.90
CA VAL A 52 -4.56 19.87 6.17
C VAL A 52 -4.96 20.84 7.27
N VAL A 53 -5.37 20.34 8.43
CA VAL A 53 -5.58 21.19 9.61
C VAL A 53 -4.24 21.40 10.31
N ARG A 54 -3.80 22.65 10.43
CA ARG A 54 -2.57 23.05 11.15
C ARG A 54 -2.90 24.19 12.09
N ASP A 55 -2.54 24.05 13.36
CA ASP A 55 -2.79 25.06 14.39
C ASP A 55 -4.27 25.52 14.48
N GLY A 56 -5.20 24.62 14.16
CA GLY A 56 -6.64 24.89 14.13
C GLY A 56 -7.15 25.54 12.84
N GLU A 57 -6.26 25.84 11.89
CA GLU A 57 -6.60 26.43 10.58
C GLU A 57 -6.57 25.38 9.47
N LEU A 58 -7.50 25.48 8.52
CA LEU A 58 -7.48 24.65 7.32
C LEU A 58 -6.51 25.24 6.30
N VAL A 59 -5.55 24.44 5.85
CA VAL A 59 -4.48 24.86 4.95
C VAL A 59 -4.50 24.01 3.69
N LEU A 60 -4.38 24.65 2.52
CA LEU A 60 -4.25 24.00 1.22
C LEU A 60 -2.79 23.92 0.77
N GLU A 61 -2.38 22.73 0.38
CA GLU A 61 -1.02 22.40 -0.08
C GLU A 61 -1.05 21.76 -1.47
N ASP A 62 -0.18 22.23 -2.38
CA ASP A 62 0.07 21.55 -3.65
C ASP A 62 1.05 20.38 -3.44
N LEU A 63 0.74 19.20 -4.00
CA LEU A 63 1.56 17.99 -3.84
C LEU A 63 2.50 17.74 -5.02
N GLY A 64 2.90 18.80 -5.74
CA GLY A 64 3.69 18.71 -6.97
C GLY A 64 2.82 18.43 -8.20
N SER A 65 1.68 19.11 -8.30
CA SER A 65 0.77 18.92 -9.41
C SER A 65 1.34 19.48 -10.72
N SER A 66 1.05 18.79 -11.83
CA SER A 66 1.57 19.14 -13.16
C SER A 66 0.95 20.43 -13.69
N ASN A 67 -0.33 20.64 -13.42
CA ASN A 67 -1.10 21.79 -13.91
C ASN A 67 -1.36 22.85 -12.83
N GLY A 68 -0.82 22.66 -11.62
CA GLY A 68 -0.92 23.59 -10.50
C GLY A 68 -2.24 23.52 -9.73
N THR A 69 -2.12 23.78 -8.42
CA THR A 69 -3.23 24.14 -7.54
C THR A 69 -3.32 25.66 -7.40
N TYR A 70 -4.53 26.21 -7.38
CA TYR A 70 -4.76 27.64 -7.26
C TYR A 70 -5.80 27.94 -6.19
N LEU A 71 -5.57 29.02 -5.44
CA LEU A 71 -6.47 29.59 -4.44
C LEU A 71 -6.73 31.05 -4.82
N ASN A 72 -8.00 31.43 -5.00
CA ASN A 72 -8.44 32.77 -5.42
C ASN A 72 -7.69 33.28 -6.67
N GLY A 73 -7.45 32.39 -7.63
CA GLY A 73 -6.75 32.68 -8.88
C GLY A 73 -5.22 32.72 -8.78
N ARG A 74 -4.65 32.69 -7.58
CA ARG A 74 -3.20 32.65 -7.33
C ARG A 74 -2.71 31.21 -7.20
N ARG A 75 -1.55 30.90 -7.77
CA ARG A 75 -0.97 29.55 -7.68
C ARG A 75 -0.45 29.31 -6.25
N VAL A 76 -0.80 28.15 -5.69
CA VAL A 76 -0.32 27.71 -4.38
C VAL A 76 1.12 27.18 -4.55
N LEU A 77 2.09 27.91 -4.02
CA LEU A 77 3.52 27.54 -4.03
C LEU A 77 4.03 27.10 -2.64
N ALA A 78 3.31 27.51 -1.60
CA ALA A 78 3.52 27.15 -0.21
C ALA A 78 2.15 26.92 0.44
N PRO A 79 2.07 26.21 1.58
CA PRO A 79 0.81 26.00 2.30
C PRO A 79 0.07 27.33 2.54
N CYS A 80 -1.20 27.42 2.16
CA CYS A 80 -2.02 28.63 2.28
C CYS A 80 -3.28 28.36 3.10
N VAL A 81 -3.62 29.23 4.06
CA VAL A 81 -4.87 29.14 4.82
C VAL A 81 -6.07 29.30 3.88
N VAL A 82 -7.11 28.51 4.11
CA VAL A 82 -8.35 28.51 3.32
C VAL A 82 -9.56 28.65 4.23
N GLY A 83 -10.47 29.54 3.85
CA GLY A 83 -11.72 29.81 4.55
C GLY A 83 -12.96 29.58 3.67
N ALA A 84 -14.14 29.74 4.28
CA ALA A 84 -15.40 29.75 3.54
C ALA A 84 -15.44 30.93 2.55
N GLY A 85 -15.88 30.67 1.33
CA GLY A 85 -15.94 31.62 0.22
C GLY A 85 -14.76 31.54 -0.74
N ASP A 86 -13.68 30.84 -0.39
CA ASP A 86 -12.49 30.77 -1.23
C ASP A 86 -12.70 29.94 -2.50
N ALA A 87 -12.26 30.48 -3.63
CA ALA A 87 -12.26 29.77 -4.91
C ALA A 87 -11.00 28.91 -5.05
N VAL A 88 -11.17 27.62 -5.35
CA VAL A 88 -10.06 26.69 -5.56
C VAL A 88 -10.07 26.14 -6.97
N ARG A 89 -8.89 25.81 -7.50
CA ARG A 89 -8.75 25.15 -8.80
C ARG A 89 -7.64 24.12 -8.78
N PHE A 90 -7.94 22.93 -9.29
CA PHE A 90 -7.03 21.79 -9.44
C PHE A 90 -6.92 21.45 -10.93
N GLY A 91 -5.81 21.79 -11.57
CA GLY A 91 -5.71 21.70 -13.03
C GLY A 91 -6.81 22.53 -13.72
N SER A 92 -7.67 21.92 -14.53
CA SER A 92 -8.82 22.60 -15.14
C SER A 92 -10.07 22.64 -14.26
N LEU A 93 -10.14 21.83 -13.20
CA LEU A 93 -11.33 21.70 -12.37
C LEU A 93 -11.43 22.85 -11.36
N ARG A 94 -12.54 23.59 -11.39
CA ARG A 94 -12.83 24.71 -10.48
C ARG A 94 -13.80 24.29 -9.38
N GLY A 95 -13.65 24.91 -8.22
CA GLY A 95 -14.51 24.72 -7.06
C GLY A 95 -14.47 25.90 -6.10
N SER A 96 -15.20 25.75 -5.02
CA SER A 96 -15.25 26.72 -3.91
C SER A 96 -15.25 25.99 -2.57
N VAL A 97 -14.73 26.65 -1.55
CA VAL A 97 -14.90 26.23 -0.17
C VAL A 97 -16.12 26.95 0.40
N GLU A 98 -17.04 26.20 0.98
CA GLU A 98 -18.30 26.68 1.51
C GLU A 98 -18.38 26.35 3.01
N ALA A 99 -19.09 27.18 3.78
CA ALA A 99 -19.43 26.84 5.16
C ALA A 99 -20.46 25.70 5.15
N ALA A 100 -20.24 24.68 5.98
CA ALA A 100 -21.20 23.63 6.21
C ALA A 100 -22.23 24.11 7.24
N ASP A 101 -23.47 24.36 6.80
CA ASP A 101 -24.59 24.47 7.74
C ASP A 101 -24.86 23.12 8.44
N ALA A 102 -25.38 23.21 9.66
CA ALA A 102 -25.63 22.11 10.60
C ALA A 102 -26.35 20.87 9.98
N PRO A 103 -26.20 19.67 10.57
CA PRO A 103 -26.31 18.41 9.83
C PRO A 103 -27.74 18.00 9.46
N ARG A 104 -27.93 17.51 8.22
CA ARG A 104 -29.06 16.64 7.85
C ARG A 104 -28.60 15.17 7.73
N PRO A 105 -29.49 14.20 8.04
CA PRO A 105 -29.11 12.87 8.45
C PRO A 105 -28.75 11.94 7.29
N ARG A 106 -27.97 10.92 7.67
CA ARG A 106 -27.48 9.77 6.91
C ARG A 106 -28.53 9.19 5.94
N SER A 107 -28.26 9.28 4.65
CA SER A 107 -28.79 8.33 3.67
C SER A 107 -27.82 7.17 3.54
N GLY A 108 -28.17 6.05 4.16
CA GLY A 108 -27.54 4.77 3.87
C GLY A 108 -28.00 4.27 2.50
N THR A 109 -27.04 3.84 1.69
CA THR A 109 -27.26 2.77 0.73
C THR A 109 -26.01 1.89 0.77
N GLY A 110 -26.19 0.69 1.33
CA GLY A 110 -25.13 -0.29 1.52
C GLY A 110 -24.63 -0.82 0.18
N ALA A 111 -23.35 -0.59 -0.11
CA ALA A 111 -22.58 -1.38 -1.07
C ALA A 111 -21.04 -1.27 -0.93
N ALA A 112 -20.50 -0.63 0.13
CA ALA A 112 -19.04 -0.39 0.27
C ALA A 112 -18.43 -0.76 1.63
N ALA A 113 -19.21 -1.33 2.55
CA ALA A 113 -18.82 -1.51 3.96
C ALA A 113 -17.69 -2.53 4.23
N GLY A 114 -17.21 -3.26 3.21
CA GLY A 114 -16.10 -4.21 3.37
C GLY A 114 -14.69 -3.60 3.21
N GLY A 115 -14.57 -2.49 2.47
CA GLY A 115 -13.28 -1.88 2.13
C GLY A 115 -12.83 -0.80 3.11
N GLU A 116 -13.76 0.08 3.52
CA GLU A 116 -13.44 1.25 4.35
C GLU A 116 -13.09 0.89 5.80
N ARG A 117 -13.77 -0.08 6.41
CA ARG A 117 -13.42 -0.59 7.76
C ARG A 117 -12.04 -1.25 7.78
N ALA A 118 -11.68 -1.96 6.72
CA ALA A 118 -10.39 -2.62 6.62
C ALA A 118 -9.23 -1.62 6.48
N SER A 119 -9.43 -0.48 5.81
CA SER A 119 -8.44 0.61 5.72
C SER A 119 -8.33 1.41 7.01
N ALA A 120 -9.45 1.71 7.70
CA ALA A 120 -9.43 2.41 8.99
C ALA A 120 -8.68 1.61 10.08
N ASP A 121 -8.95 0.29 10.20
CA ASP A 121 -8.23 -0.59 11.15
C ASP A 121 -6.72 -0.72 10.85
N LEU A 122 -6.28 -0.39 9.63
CA LEU A 122 -4.87 -0.43 9.22
C LEU A 122 -4.14 0.89 9.47
N LEU A 123 -4.86 2.01 9.67
CA LEU A 123 -4.27 3.30 10.04
C LEU A 123 -3.87 3.35 11.53
N ASP A 124 -4.52 2.54 12.39
CA ASP A 124 -4.16 2.34 13.80
C ASP A 124 -3.12 1.22 14.03
N ALA A 125 -2.44 0.78 12.96
CA ALA A 125 -1.60 -0.40 12.99
C ALA A 125 -0.20 -0.11 13.56
N VAL A 126 0.20 -0.88 14.57
CA VAL A 126 1.52 -0.76 15.21
C VAL A 126 2.61 -1.38 14.31
N PRO A 127 3.78 -0.74 14.16
CA PRO A 127 4.91 -1.31 13.43
C PRO A 127 5.27 -2.71 13.93
N ALA A 128 5.47 -3.65 13.01
CA ALA A 128 5.79 -5.03 13.36
C ALA A 128 7.23 -5.16 13.86
N GLY A 129 7.40 -5.75 15.04
CA GLY A 129 8.71 -6.06 15.63
C GLY A 129 9.49 -7.13 14.85
N PHE A 130 10.81 -7.19 15.10
CA PHE A 130 11.75 -8.08 14.41
C PHE A 130 11.33 -9.56 14.42
N GLY A 131 10.94 -10.11 15.57
CA GLY A 131 10.61 -11.54 15.69
C GLY A 131 9.46 -12.00 14.80
N ARG A 132 8.37 -11.22 14.71
CA ARG A 132 7.25 -11.54 13.81
C ARG A 132 7.63 -11.46 12.34
N ARG A 133 8.55 -10.57 11.97
CA ARG A 133 9.07 -10.49 10.60
C ARG A 133 9.90 -11.72 10.26
N MET A 134 10.73 -12.21 11.19
CA MET A 134 11.47 -13.46 11.00
C MET A 134 10.55 -14.68 10.88
N LEU A 135 9.50 -14.75 11.71
CA LEU A 135 8.48 -15.80 11.59
C LEU A 135 7.77 -15.75 10.24
N ALA A 136 7.40 -14.56 9.78
CA ALA A 136 6.78 -14.38 8.47
C ALA A 136 7.70 -14.80 7.32
N VAL A 137 8.99 -14.44 7.38
CA VAL A 137 10.00 -14.85 6.38
C VAL A 137 10.19 -16.37 6.41
N GLY A 138 10.25 -16.98 7.60
CA GLY A 138 10.34 -18.43 7.75
C GLY A 138 9.11 -19.15 7.19
N ALA A 139 7.91 -18.66 7.50
CA ALA A 139 6.66 -19.19 6.96
C ALA A 139 6.60 -19.03 5.43
N ASP A 140 7.01 -17.87 4.90
CA ASP A 140 7.11 -17.64 3.46
C ASP A 140 8.11 -18.58 2.79
N ALA A 141 9.28 -18.84 3.41
CA ALA A 141 10.27 -19.77 2.89
C ALA A 141 9.72 -21.20 2.81
N VAL A 142 9.02 -21.67 3.84
CA VAL A 142 8.38 -22.99 3.86
C VAL A 142 7.28 -23.08 2.79
N LEU A 143 6.38 -22.08 2.73
CA LEU A 143 5.30 -22.08 1.75
C LEU A 143 5.81 -22.02 0.31
N LEU A 144 6.84 -21.22 0.05
CA LEU A 144 7.48 -21.14 -1.26
C LEU A 144 8.17 -22.46 -1.62
N ALA A 145 8.87 -23.09 -0.67
CA ALA A 145 9.53 -24.39 -0.88
C ALA A 145 8.51 -25.50 -1.20
N LEU A 146 7.42 -25.59 -0.43
CA LEU A 146 6.34 -26.54 -0.68
C LEU A 146 5.68 -26.31 -2.04
N GLY A 147 5.37 -25.05 -2.38
CA GLY A 147 4.78 -24.72 -3.67
C GLY A 147 5.74 -24.92 -4.85
N SER A 148 7.06 -24.87 -4.62
CA SER A 148 8.08 -25.13 -5.64
C SER A 148 8.11 -26.59 -6.10
N VAL A 149 7.53 -27.53 -5.32
CA VAL A 149 7.41 -28.93 -5.74
C VAL A 149 6.58 -29.06 -7.01
N VAL A 150 5.53 -28.25 -7.18
CA VAL A 150 4.63 -28.34 -8.35
C VAL A 150 5.33 -28.06 -9.68
N PRO A 151 6.03 -26.93 -9.88
CA PRO A 151 6.74 -26.66 -11.14
C PRO A 151 7.93 -27.61 -11.38
N PHE A 152 8.53 -28.17 -10.33
CA PHE A 152 9.67 -29.10 -10.45
C PHE A 152 9.28 -30.58 -10.47
N ALA A 153 8.02 -30.93 -10.19
CA ALA A 153 7.55 -32.32 -10.20
C ALA A 153 7.83 -33.06 -11.52
N PRO A 154 7.67 -32.46 -12.72
CA PRO A 154 8.00 -33.13 -13.98
C PRO A 154 9.48 -33.47 -14.10
N LEU A 155 10.36 -32.56 -13.66
CA LEU A 155 11.80 -32.77 -13.66
C LEU A 155 12.19 -33.88 -12.67
N LEU A 156 11.65 -33.85 -11.46
CA LEU A 156 11.89 -34.88 -10.44
C LEU A 156 11.40 -36.26 -10.90
N ALA A 157 10.23 -36.33 -11.54
CA ALA A 157 9.69 -37.56 -12.10
C ALA A 157 10.57 -38.11 -13.23
N ALA A 158 11.04 -37.25 -14.15
CA ALA A 158 11.94 -37.64 -15.23
C ALA A 158 13.26 -38.21 -14.68
N LEU A 159 13.87 -37.53 -13.70
CA LEU A 159 15.08 -38.00 -13.02
C LEU A 159 14.86 -39.32 -12.28
N PHE A 160 13.73 -39.48 -11.59
CA PHE A 160 13.40 -40.70 -10.87
C PHE A 160 13.21 -41.90 -11.82
N VAL A 161 12.45 -41.71 -12.90
CA VAL A 161 12.20 -42.76 -13.90
C VAL A 161 13.50 -43.16 -14.59
N GLY A 162 14.32 -42.19 -15.01
CA GLY A 162 15.63 -42.45 -15.62
C GLY A 162 16.61 -43.15 -14.68
N ARG A 163 16.57 -42.86 -13.38
CA ARG A 163 17.49 -43.45 -12.40
C ARG A 163 17.09 -44.83 -11.89
N TYR A 164 15.79 -45.10 -11.72
CA TYR A 164 15.30 -46.25 -10.97
C TYR A 164 14.38 -47.21 -11.75
N LEU A 165 13.68 -46.74 -12.79
CA LEU A 165 12.71 -47.57 -13.52
C LEU A 165 13.23 -48.08 -14.86
N LEU A 166 14.17 -47.38 -15.48
CA LEU A 166 14.68 -47.72 -16.80
C LEU A 166 16.04 -48.43 -16.71
N PRO A 167 16.27 -49.54 -17.45
CA PRO A 167 17.60 -50.07 -17.69
C PRO A 167 18.55 -48.98 -18.21
N ALA A 168 19.83 -49.03 -17.82
CA ALA A 168 20.84 -48.01 -18.15
C ALA A 168 20.94 -47.69 -19.66
N ASP A 169 20.44 -48.60 -20.51
CA ASP A 169 20.54 -48.54 -21.96
C ASP A 169 19.28 -47.96 -22.65
N THR A 170 18.21 -47.67 -21.90
CA THR A 170 16.87 -47.45 -22.49
C THR A 170 16.40 -46.00 -22.63
N LEU A 171 17.11 -44.98 -22.17
CA LEU A 171 16.82 -43.58 -22.51
C LEU A 171 18.02 -42.68 -22.16
N PRO A 172 18.91 -42.37 -23.10
CA PRO A 172 19.65 -41.13 -23.02
C PRO A 172 18.64 -40.04 -23.42
N LEU A 173 17.93 -39.45 -22.45
CA LEU A 173 17.36 -38.13 -22.68
C LEU A 173 18.55 -37.28 -23.15
N GLY A 174 18.57 -36.93 -24.44
CA GLY A 174 19.67 -36.16 -24.98
C GLY A 174 19.83 -34.89 -24.15
N LEU A 175 21.05 -34.37 -24.00
CA LEU A 175 21.34 -33.15 -23.24
C LEU A 175 20.39 -31.98 -23.61
N GLN A 176 19.86 -31.97 -24.83
CA GLN A 176 18.85 -31.02 -25.29
C GLN A 176 17.46 -31.21 -24.63
N ALA A 177 16.98 -32.44 -24.43
CA ALA A 177 15.68 -32.68 -23.80
C ALA A 177 15.70 -32.34 -22.31
N GLU A 178 16.78 -32.69 -21.59
CA GLU A 178 16.93 -32.34 -20.17
C GLU A 178 17.05 -30.82 -19.94
N SER A 179 17.79 -30.12 -20.81
CA SER A 179 17.93 -28.67 -20.71
C SER A 179 16.62 -27.94 -21.02
N VAL A 180 15.84 -28.41 -22.01
CA VAL A 180 14.51 -27.86 -22.32
C VAL A 180 13.55 -28.08 -21.15
N LEU A 181 13.49 -29.30 -20.58
CA LEU A 181 12.63 -29.60 -19.43
C LEU A 181 13.01 -28.76 -18.20
N THR A 182 14.31 -28.66 -17.92
CA THR A 182 14.84 -27.83 -16.83
C THR A 182 14.46 -26.37 -17.04
N GLY A 183 14.66 -25.84 -18.25
CA GLY A 183 14.29 -24.47 -18.61
C GLY A 183 12.80 -24.19 -18.42
N ALA A 184 11.93 -25.13 -18.83
CA ALA A 184 10.49 -25.02 -18.64
C ALA A 184 10.09 -25.01 -17.15
N CYS A 185 10.68 -25.89 -16.33
CA CYS A 185 10.43 -25.94 -14.88
C CYS A 185 10.88 -24.63 -14.20
N VAL A 186 12.06 -24.10 -14.57
CA VAL A 186 12.57 -22.83 -14.06
C VAL A 186 11.65 -21.67 -14.47
N ALA A 187 11.19 -21.63 -15.72
CA ALA A 187 10.27 -20.58 -16.18
C ALA A 187 8.94 -20.60 -15.40
N LEU A 188 8.35 -21.78 -15.19
CA LEU A 188 7.15 -21.94 -14.37
C LEU A 188 7.39 -21.53 -12.92
N TRP A 189 8.55 -21.88 -12.36
CA TRP A 189 8.95 -21.48 -11.01
C TRP A 189 9.11 -19.96 -10.88
N LEU A 190 9.69 -19.28 -11.87
CA LEU A 190 9.80 -17.82 -11.88
C LEU A 190 8.43 -17.13 -11.93
N VAL A 191 7.49 -17.67 -12.71
CA VAL A 191 6.10 -17.19 -12.73
C VAL A 191 5.46 -17.38 -11.35
N TYR A 192 5.61 -18.56 -10.76
CA TYR A 192 5.11 -18.85 -9.41
C TYR A 192 5.70 -17.90 -8.36
N ALA A 193 7.02 -17.70 -8.35
CA ALA A 193 7.72 -16.80 -7.44
C ALA A 193 7.27 -15.35 -7.62
N PHE A 194 7.06 -14.89 -8.85
CA PHE A 194 6.50 -13.57 -9.15
C PHE A 194 5.10 -13.40 -8.55
N TYR A 195 4.22 -14.39 -8.71
CA TYR A 195 2.87 -14.35 -8.14
C TYR A 195 2.88 -14.41 -6.60
N PHE A 196 3.76 -15.21 -6.03
CA PHE A 196 3.88 -15.35 -4.57
C PHE A 196 4.39 -14.06 -3.92
N LEU A 197 5.49 -13.50 -4.43
CA LEU A 197 6.18 -12.35 -3.86
C LEU A 197 5.60 -11.03 -4.38
N VAL A 198 5.79 -10.75 -5.67
CA VAL A 198 5.54 -9.43 -6.25
C VAL A 198 4.05 -9.15 -6.34
N HIS A 199 3.25 -10.08 -6.87
CA HIS A 199 1.80 -9.90 -6.92
C HIS A 199 1.16 -9.87 -5.53
N GLY A 200 1.63 -10.73 -4.62
CA GLY A 200 1.22 -10.74 -3.20
C GLY A 200 1.42 -9.38 -2.53
N TRP A 201 2.63 -8.81 -2.63
CA TRP A 201 2.89 -7.45 -2.12
C TRP A 201 2.08 -6.39 -2.87
N ALA A 202 2.10 -6.41 -4.20
CA ALA A 202 1.51 -5.37 -5.04
C ALA A 202 0.00 -5.23 -4.88
N ARG A 203 -0.73 -6.33 -4.70
CA ARG A 203 -2.21 -6.34 -4.70
C ARG A 203 -2.82 -6.69 -3.35
N ARG A 204 -2.20 -7.61 -2.61
CA ARG A 204 -2.77 -8.16 -1.37
C ARG A 204 -2.17 -7.54 -0.10
N GLY A 205 -1.15 -6.70 -0.26
CA GLY A 205 -0.48 -6.05 0.86
C GLY A 205 0.33 -7.02 1.72
N GLY A 206 0.88 -8.09 1.13
CA GLY A 206 1.64 -9.07 1.88
C GLY A 206 1.72 -10.42 1.15
N THR A 207 2.80 -11.15 1.43
CA THR A 207 2.94 -12.57 1.07
C THR A 207 2.09 -13.44 1.99
N PRO A 208 1.78 -14.69 1.60
CA PRO A 208 1.00 -15.61 2.44
C PRO A 208 1.54 -15.80 3.87
N GLY A 209 2.84 -15.94 4.07
CA GLY A 209 3.46 -16.06 5.39
C GLY A 209 3.35 -14.79 6.23
N MET A 210 3.44 -13.61 5.61
CA MET A 210 3.10 -12.34 6.27
C MET A 210 1.63 -12.33 6.75
N MET A 211 0.71 -12.81 5.91
CA MET A 211 -0.71 -12.87 6.26
C MET A 211 -0.99 -13.83 7.41
N LEU A 212 -0.35 -15.01 7.42
CA LEU A 212 -0.43 -15.96 8.53
C LEU A 212 0.06 -15.35 9.85
N CYS A 213 1.08 -14.50 9.79
CA CYS A 213 1.61 -13.79 10.95
C CYS A 213 0.81 -12.51 11.31
N GLY A 214 -0.32 -12.24 10.64
CA GLY A 214 -1.14 -11.04 10.86
C GLY A 214 -0.45 -9.74 10.43
N LEU A 215 0.53 -9.82 9.53
CA LEU A 215 1.30 -8.69 9.03
C LEU A 215 0.70 -8.19 7.71
N ARG A 216 0.73 -6.87 7.54
CA ARG A 216 0.42 -6.22 6.27
C ARG A 216 1.47 -5.20 5.89
N LEU A 217 1.69 -5.10 4.60
CA LEU A 217 2.57 -4.15 3.96
C LEU A 217 1.77 -2.95 3.50
N LEU A 218 2.10 -1.78 4.03
CA LEU A 218 1.53 -0.51 3.63
C LEU A 218 2.55 0.30 2.85
N ASP A 219 2.04 1.21 2.04
CA ASP A 219 2.82 2.37 1.58
C ASP A 219 3.30 3.17 2.82
N TRP A 220 4.42 3.89 2.74
CA TRP A 220 4.81 4.91 3.73
C TRP A 220 3.72 5.95 4.03
N ARG A 221 2.72 6.06 3.14
CA ARG A 221 1.52 6.89 3.28
C ARG A 221 0.32 6.17 3.93
N GLY A 222 0.48 4.94 4.41
CA GLY A 222 -0.57 4.16 5.08
C GLY A 222 -1.62 3.53 4.14
N GLY A 223 -1.39 3.58 2.83
CA GLY A 223 -2.34 3.08 1.82
C GLY A 223 -2.05 1.68 1.30
N LEU A 224 -3.12 0.98 0.91
CA LEU A 224 -3.11 -0.22 0.07
C LEU A 224 -3.87 0.06 -1.23
N PRO A 225 -3.49 -0.54 -2.37
CA PRO A 225 -2.30 -1.36 -2.63
C PRO A 225 -1.01 -0.54 -2.86
N ILE A 226 0.17 -1.14 -2.59
CA ILE A 226 1.48 -0.49 -2.85
C ILE A 226 1.84 -0.37 -4.34
N GLY A 227 1.20 -1.18 -5.21
CA GLY A 227 1.47 -1.23 -6.65
C GLY A 227 2.72 -2.03 -7.04
N TYR A 228 2.80 -2.40 -8.32
CA TYR A 228 3.86 -3.27 -8.84
C TYR A 228 5.25 -2.60 -8.82
N GLY A 229 5.35 -1.31 -9.16
CA GLY A 229 6.66 -0.62 -9.21
C GLY A 229 7.39 -0.67 -7.86
N ARG A 230 6.68 -0.41 -6.76
CA ARG A 230 7.25 -0.49 -5.42
C ARG A 230 7.49 -1.92 -4.96
N ALA A 231 6.63 -2.86 -5.35
CA ALA A 231 6.86 -4.28 -5.08
C ALA A 231 8.16 -4.78 -5.74
N PHE A 232 8.47 -4.32 -6.97
CA PHE A 232 9.72 -4.60 -7.64
C PHE A 232 10.93 -3.94 -6.98
N LEU A 233 10.83 -2.66 -6.60
CA LEU A 233 11.89 -1.99 -5.83
C LEU A 233 12.16 -2.72 -4.51
N ARG A 234 11.11 -3.21 -3.85
CA ARG A 234 11.22 -4.03 -2.65
C ARG A 234 11.91 -5.35 -2.92
N LEU A 235 11.59 -6.03 -4.03
CA LEU A 235 12.27 -7.26 -4.45
C LEU A 235 13.77 -7.02 -4.66
N ALA A 236 14.14 -5.97 -5.40
CA ALA A 236 15.54 -5.60 -5.62
C ALA A 236 16.26 -5.31 -4.29
N ALA A 237 15.61 -4.57 -3.40
CA ALA A 237 16.16 -4.29 -2.07
C ALA A 237 16.26 -5.53 -1.16
N CYS A 238 15.35 -6.50 -1.32
CA CYS A 238 15.45 -7.81 -0.66
C CYS A 238 16.65 -8.60 -1.18
N VAL A 239 16.97 -8.53 -2.48
CA VAL A 239 18.20 -9.15 -3.03
C VAL A 239 19.45 -8.56 -2.38
N VAL A 240 19.54 -7.23 -2.27
CA VAL A 240 20.65 -6.56 -1.56
C VAL A 240 20.72 -7.01 -0.09
N THR A 241 19.57 -7.13 0.56
CA THR A 241 19.50 -7.63 1.95
C THR A 241 19.96 -9.09 2.05
N ALA A 242 19.62 -9.94 1.08
CA ALA A 242 20.05 -11.34 1.05
C ALA A 242 21.56 -11.47 0.81
N LEU A 243 22.12 -10.69 -0.13
CA LEU A 243 23.56 -10.63 -0.41
C LEU A 243 24.38 -10.17 0.79
N THR A 244 23.80 -9.34 1.65
CA THR A 244 24.42 -8.88 2.91
C THR A 244 24.12 -9.81 4.10
N LEU A 245 23.73 -11.07 3.85
CA LEU A 245 23.41 -12.07 4.88
C LEU A 245 22.34 -11.60 5.87
N GLY A 246 21.36 -10.83 5.40
CA GLY A 246 20.25 -10.35 6.24
C GLY A 246 20.58 -9.11 7.08
N LEU A 247 21.71 -8.44 6.85
CA LEU A 247 22.08 -7.20 7.57
C LEU A 247 20.96 -6.14 7.54
N GLY A 248 20.18 -6.11 6.45
CA GLY A 248 19.03 -5.23 6.31
C GLY A 248 17.90 -5.44 7.35
N PHE A 249 17.84 -6.60 8.02
CA PHE A 249 16.93 -6.86 9.14
C PHE A 249 17.50 -6.41 10.50
N LEU A 250 18.83 -6.34 10.65
CA LEU A 250 19.49 -5.88 11.89
C LEU A 250 19.21 -4.41 12.20
N LEU A 251 18.80 -3.62 11.20
CA LEU A 251 18.36 -2.24 11.39
C LEU A 251 17.04 -2.12 12.17
N VAL A 252 16.19 -3.14 12.16
CA VAL A 252 14.87 -3.12 12.80
C VAL A 252 14.92 -2.96 14.33
N PRO A 253 15.79 -3.67 15.09
CA PRO A 253 15.95 -3.43 16.52
C PRO A 253 16.68 -2.13 16.85
N ILE A 254 17.58 -1.66 15.98
CA ILE A 254 18.42 -0.47 16.23
C ILE A 254 17.65 0.83 15.99
N ARG A 255 16.78 0.87 14.98
CA ARG A 255 16.07 2.09 14.59
C ARG A 255 14.76 2.27 15.34
N LYS A 256 14.49 3.51 15.76
CA LYS A 256 13.23 3.92 16.40
C LYS A 256 12.00 3.73 15.49
N ASP A 257 12.18 3.79 14.16
CA ASP A 257 11.11 3.64 13.17
C ASP A 257 10.76 2.18 12.83
N ARG A 258 11.51 1.19 13.37
CA ARG A 258 11.31 -0.26 13.13
C ARG A 258 11.26 -0.66 11.64
N LYS A 259 11.87 0.13 10.75
CA LYS A 259 11.95 -0.15 9.31
C LYS A 259 13.18 -0.98 8.99
N SER A 260 13.03 -1.96 8.11
CA SER A 260 14.16 -2.70 7.51
C SER A 260 14.75 -1.93 6.32
N LEU A 261 15.96 -2.29 5.90
CA LEU A 261 16.62 -1.66 4.75
C LEU A 261 15.75 -1.72 3.48
N HIS A 262 15.15 -2.87 3.21
CA HIS A 262 14.29 -3.05 2.03
C HIS A 262 12.95 -2.32 2.14
N ASP A 263 12.44 -2.11 3.36
CA ASP A 263 11.26 -1.29 3.58
C ASP A 263 11.57 0.20 3.31
N LEU A 264 12.76 0.68 3.71
CA LEU A 264 13.23 2.04 3.45
C LEU A 264 13.41 2.30 1.95
N LEU A 265 14.13 1.41 1.25
CA LEU A 265 14.41 1.55 -0.17
C LEU A 265 13.13 1.49 -1.02
N ALA A 266 12.14 0.69 -0.61
CA ALA A 266 10.86 0.59 -1.32
C ALA A 266 9.83 1.64 -0.89
N GLY A 267 10.10 2.42 0.17
CA GLY A 267 9.12 3.33 0.76
C GLY A 267 7.87 2.59 1.25
N THR A 268 8.06 1.48 1.96
CA THR A 268 7.00 0.63 2.51
C THR A 268 7.18 0.45 4.01
N ILE A 269 6.13 0.02 4.70
CA ILE A 269 6.17 -0.31 6.12
C ILE A 269 5.35 -1.56 6.39
N VAL A 270 5.89 -2.47 7.20
CA VAL A 270 5.14 -3.64 7.67
C VAL A 270 4.54 -3.34 9.03
N VAL A 271 3.22 -3.42 9.08
CA VAL A 271 2.43 -3.22 10.28
C VAL A 271 1.72 -4.50 10.67
N ARG A 272 1.35 -4.59 11.94
CA ARG A 272 0.48 -5.66 12.44
C ARG A 272 -0.96 -5.18 12.47
N ARG A 273 -1.88 -5.98 11.93
CA ARG A 273 -3.32 -5.72 12.08
C ARG A 273 -3.71 -5.94 13.56
N ARG A 274 -4.40 -4.98 14.18
CA ARG A 274 -5.00 -5.23 15.51
C ARG A 274 -6.04 -6.35 15.38
N PRO A 275 -6.08 -7.32 16.30
CA PRO A 275 -7.14 -8.32 16.29
C PRO A 275 -8.48 -7.61 16.50
N VAL A 276 -9.41 -7.84 15.57
CA VAL A 276 -10.79 -7.37 15.70
C VAL A 276 -11.40 -8.11 16.90
N GLY A 277 -11.54 -7.42 18.04
CA GLY A 277 -12.17 -7.97 19.25
C GLY A 277 -11.26 -8.24 20.47
N GLY A 278 -10.05 -7.65 20.56
CA GLY A 278 -9.25 -7.73 21.78
C GLY A 278 -9.47 -6.53 22.70
N ALA A 279 -10.16 -6.74 23.82
CA ALA A 279 -10.18 -5.78 24.93
C ALA A 279 -8.76 -5.31 25.29
N ALA A 280 -8.63 -4.04 25.63
CA ALA A 280 -7.38 -3.48 26.14
C ALA A 280 -6.88 -4.30 27.33
N PRO A 281 -5.56 -4.56 27.46
CA PRO A 281 -5.04 -5.14 28.70
C PRO A 281 -5.31 -4.15 29.85
N PRO A 282 -5.80 -4.61 31.01
CA PRO A 282 -5.87 -3.76 32.19
C PRO A 282 -4.45 -3.31 32.57
N ALA A 283 -4.38 -2.05 33.02
CA ALA A 283 -3.16 -1.39 33.48
C ALA A 283 -2.48 -2.11 34.64
#